data_AF-A0A2S9JTP2-F1
#
_entry.id   AF-A0A2S9JTP2-F1
#
_cell.length_a   1.000
_cell.length_b   1.000
_cell.length_c   1.000
_cell.angle_alpha   90.00
_cell.angle_beta   90.00
_cell.angle_gamma   90.00
#
_symmetry.space_group_name_H-M   'P 1'
#
loop_
_entity.id
_entity.type
_entity.pdbx_description
1 polymer ?
#
loop_
_entity_poly.entity_id
_entity_poly.type
_entity_poly.pdbx_seq_one_letter_code
_entity_poly.pdbx_strand_id
1 'polypeptide(L)'
;MYTKYYKIFLLIFSFFGSLFISCESDEYSVPQANTQLHNDAIKRTLGPNVVGLDIEFAYAMALGCERGHIVSAMVEASISGATGTFLEHRSFHTDNGGNDVGVVIGEPSITAKNITKVIFSVDTCAATLRYYYTIPEEARGKSVTFTFSSTASTGERVSYQMGPYQIAKMDIEKDIVVSNDDKCFFSIADMKVYDEAEALQRADKIDLVYLYRAVPGIAFNHALVSPDVDAKFLQGKNVPSSINNSTLIQRTFGLQDQHLARLQFGIYVDDLDFQTLNISDAPNYAIDLRAEYGVWIQTVDNKYRAYVYVNDVNNGDETMTISIKRYEM
;
A
#
# COMPACT_ATOMS: atom_id res chain seq x y z
N MET A 1 -53.72 67.27 32.36
CA MET A 1 -53.19 66.03 32.95
C MET A 1 -53.52 64.76 32.15
N TYR A 2 -54.15 64.84 30.96
CA TYR A 2 -54.55 63.67 30.15
C TYR A 2 -53.66 63.36 28.93
N THR A 3 -52.82 64.29 28.48
CA THR A 3 -52.03 64.14 27.24
C THR A 3 -50.67 63.44 27.43
N LYS A 4 -50.15 63.36 28.67
CA LYS A 4 -48.89 62.64 28.98
C LYS A 4 -49.08 61.12 29.10
N TYR A 5 -50.24 60.67 29.60
CA TYR A 5 -50.53 59.24 29.75
C TYR A 5 -50.82 58.56 28.40
N TYR A 6 -51.40 59.28 27.43
CA TYR A 6 -51.70 58.73 26.11
C TYR A 6 -50.43 58.47 25.28
N LYS A 7 -49.41 59.32 25.39
CA LYS A 7 -48.11 59.11 24.72
C LYS A 7 -47.30 57.96 25.33
N ILE A 8 -47.40 57.75 26.64
CA ILE A 8 -46.76 56.61 27.32
C ILE A 8 -47.49 55.30 27.00
N PHE A 9 -48.83 55.33 26.91
CA PHE A 9 -49.62 54.16 26.55
C PHE A 9 -49.38 53.72 25.10
N LEU A 10 -49.26 54.66 24.15
CA LEU A 10 -48.90 54.36 22.76
C LEU A 10 -47.46 53.86 22.60
N LEU A 11 -46.51 54.35 23.41
CA LEU A 11 -45.13 53.87 23.38
C LEU A 11 -44.99 52.45 23.96
N ILE A 12 -45.75 52.13 25.02
CA ILE A 12 -45.75 50.79 25.62
C ILE A 12 -46.45 49.77 24.71
N PHE A 13 -47.51 50.16 24.00
CA PHE A 13 -48.18 49.29 23.03
C PHE A 13 -47.33 49.07 21.76
N SER A 14 -46.56 50.09 21.34
CA SER A 14 -45.60 49.97 20.23
C SER A 14 -44.34 49.16 20.61
N PHE A 15 -44.00 49.05 21.89
CA PHE A 15 -42.88 48.26 22.40
C PHE A 15 -43.27 46.80 22.73
N PHE A 16 -44.56 46.52 22.95
CA PHE A 16 -45.08 45.15 23.13
C PHE A 16 -45.38 44.43 21.79
N GLY A 17 -45.58 45.18 20.70
CA GLY A 17 -45.81 44.62 19.37
C GLY A 17 -44.54 44.09 18.67
N SER A 18 -43.35 44.42 19.16
CA SER A 18 -42.06 44.01 18.59
C SER A 18 -41.44 42.76 19.23
N LEU A 19 -42.12 42.11 20.18
CA LEU A 19 -41.63 40.92 20.89
C LEU A 19 -42.13 39.58 20.31
N PHE A 20 -42.85 39.58 19.19
CA PHE A 20 -43.34 38.37 18.52
C PHE A 20 -42.87 38.21 17.07
N ILE A 21 -41.72 38.78 16.71
CA ILE A 21 -40.96 38.26 15.57
C ILE A 21 -40.12 37.10 16.12
N SER A 22 -40.77 35.95 16.30
CA SER A 22 -40.04 34.70 16.19
C SER A 22 -39.42 34.73 14.80
N CYS A 23 -38.09 34.62 14.68
CA CYS A 23 -37.55 34.04 13.46
C CYS A 23 -38.37 32.78 13.22
N GLU A 24 -38.99 32.63 12.05
CA GLU A 24 -39.23 31.29 11.54
C GLU A 24 -37.86 30.64 11.60
N SER A 25 -37.65 29.76 12.58
CA SER A 25 -36.56 28.81 12.48
C SER A 25 -36.91 28.06 11.21
N ASP A 26 -36.12 28.28 10.15
CA ASP A 26 -36.18 27.43 8.96
C ASP A 26 -36.23 26.00 9.50
N GLU A 27 -37.40 25.37 9.41
CA GLU A 27 -37.60 24.01 9.89
C GLU A 27 -36.52 23.22 9.15
N TYR A 28 -35.59 22.61 9.89
CA TYR A 28 -34.53 21.83 9.28
C TYR A 28 -35.20 20.67 8.56
N SER A 29 -35.52 20.88 7.29
CA SER A 29 -36.03 19.83 6.43
C SER A 29 -34.83 18.96 6.11
N VAL A 30 -34.89 17.71 6.59
CA VAL A 30 -33.94 16.70 6.15
C VAL A 30 -34.03 16.69 4.62
N PRO A 31 -32.94 16.97 3.90
CA PRO A 31 -32.95 16.94 2.43
C PRO A 31 -33.56 15.62 1.99
N GLN A 32 -34.52 15.66 1.06
CA GLN A 32 -35.05 14.41 0.52
C GLN A 32 -33.89 13.59 -0.03
N ALA A 33 -33.79 12.34 0.45
CA ALA A 33 -32.79 11.41 -0.04
C ALA A 33 -32.92 11.32 -1.56
N ASN A 34 -31.80 11.47 -2.28
CA ASN A 34 -31.80 11.29 -3.72
C ASN A 34 -32.28 9.87 -4.02
N THR A 35 -33.39 9.76 -4.76
CA THR A 35 -33.98 8.46 -5.09
C THR A 35 -33.43 7.89 -6.39
N GLN A 36 -32.66 8.67 -7.17
CA GLN A 36 -31.95 8.21 -8.37
C GLN A 36 -30.80 7.26 -8.01
N LEU A 37 -30.43 6.40 -8.95
CA LEU A 37 -29.21 5.61 -8.82
C LEU A 37 -28.03 6.59 -8.70
N HIS A 38 -27.22 6.41 -7.67
CA HIS A 38 -26.00 7.17 -7.45
C HIS A 38 -24.87 6.24 -7.03
N ASN A 39 -23.63 6.69 -7.20
CA ASN A 39 -22.45 5.97 -6.80
C ASN A 39 -21.32 6.89 -6.34
N ASP A 40 -20.42 6.32 -5.57
CA ASP A 40 -19.21 6.97 -5.09
C ASP A 40 -18.08 5.94 -4.98
N ALA A 41 -16.82 6.38 -5.05
CA ALA A 41 -15.67 5.50 -4.92
C ALA A 41 -14.54 6.18 -4.13
N ILE A 42 -13.92 5.42 -3.23
CA ILE A 42 -12.75 5.85 -2.48
C ILE A 42 -11.60 4.86 -2.65
N LYS A 43 -10.37 5.37 -2.75
CA LYS A 43 -9.15 4.55 -2.67
C LYS A 43 -8.86 4.24 -1.21
N ARG A 44 -8.62 2.97 -0.88
CA ARG A 44 -8.31 2.50 0.48
C ARG A 44 -6.82 2.28 0.70
N THR A 45 -6.09 1.83 -0.33
CA THR A 45 -4.64 1.61 -0.23
C THR A 45 -3.91 2.92 0.09
N LEU A 46 -2.95 2.84 1.01
CA LEU A 46 -1.97 3.90 1.31
C LEU A 46 -0.58 3.47 0.82
N GLY A 47 0.32 4.44 0.66
CA GLY A 47 1.68 4.19 0.17
C GLY A 47 1.80 4.10 -1.36
N PRO A 48 3.02 3.82 -1.85
CA PRO A 48 3.33 3.75 -3.28
C PRO A 48 2.70 2.51 -3.93
N ASN A 49 2.23 2.64 -5.17
CA ASN A 49 1.62 1.52 -5.90
C ASN A 49 2.72 0.69 -6.57
N VAL A 50 3.08 -0.47 -6.00
CA VAL A 50 4.18 -1.33 -6.48
C VAL A 50 3.63 -2.54 -7.23
N VAL A 51 4.27 -2.95 -8.33
CA VAL A 51 3.91 -4.16 -9.07
C VAL A 51 3.81 -5.37 -8.13
N GLY A 52 2.80 -6.21 -8.34
CA GLY A 52 2.51 -7.38 -7.51
C GLY A 52 1.74 -7.09 -6.22
N LEU A 53 1.56 -5.82 -5.83
CA LEU A 53 0.64 -5.41 -4.76
C LEU A 53 -0.71 -4.98 -5.31
N ASP A 54 -1.70 -4.85 -4.42
CA ASP A 54 -3.05 -4.43 -4.80
C ASP A 54 -3.29 -2.93 -4.56
N ILE A 55 -4.01 -2.31 -5.51
CA ILE A 55 -4.73 -1.06 -5.25
C ILE A 55 -6.17 -1.40 -4.89
N GLU A 56 -6.53 -1.16 -3.64
CA GLU A 56 -7.86 -1.41 -3.08
C GLU A 56 -8.73 -0.15 -3.16
N PHE A 57 -9.98 -0.35 -3.59
CA PHE A 57 -11.02 0.66 -3.61
C PHE A 57 -12.28 0.16 -2.90
N ALA A 58 -13.04 1.06 -2.29
CA ALA A 58 -14.42 0.83 -1.89
C ALA A 58 -15.34 1.58 -2.85
N TYR A 59 -16.23 0.85 -3.52
CA TYR A 59 -17.19 1.37 -4.48
C TYR A 59 -18.61 1.26 -3.92
N ALA A 60 -19.20 2.40 -3.59
CA ALA A 60 -20.53 2.52 -3.02
C ALA A 60 -21.57 2.83 -4.11
N MET A 61 -22.74 2.23 -3.99
CA MET A 61 -23.87 2.39 -4.92
C MET A 61 -25.15 2.44 -4.10
N ALA A 62 -26.09 3.32 -4.46
CA ALA A 62 -27.38 3.42 -3.80
C ALA A 62 -28.50 3.87 -4.76
N LEU A 63 -29.71 3.37 -4.50
CA LEU A 63 -30.96 3.70 -5.19
C LEU A 63 -32.06 3.81 -4.12
N GLY A 64 -33.10 4.60 -4.35
CA GLY A 64 -34.28 4.56 -3.48
C GLY A 64 -34.92 3.16 -3.48
N CYS A 65 -35.06 2.51 -2.31
CA CYS A 65 -35.43 1.09 -2.23
C CYS A 65 -36.80 0.75 -2.81
N GLU A 66 -37.72 1.72 -2.84
CA GLU A 66 -39.05 1.57 -3.47
C GLU A 66 -39.00 1.58 -5.01
N ARG A 67 -37.87 2.00 -5.62
CA ARG A 67 -37.75 2.13 -7.08
C ARG A 67 -37.20 0.88 -7.75
N GLY A 68 -36.43 0.06 -7.03
CA GLY A 68 -35.79 -1.13 -7.58
C GLY A 68 -34.57 -1.56 -6.78
N HIS A 69 -33.71 -2.35 -7.43
CA HIS A 69 -32.50 -2.92 -6.84
C HIS A 69 -31.31 -2.77 -7.80
N ILE A 70 -30.09 -2.91 -7.26
CA ILE A 70 -28.85 -2.93 -8.02
C ILE A 70 -28.71 -4.30 -8.70
N VAL A 71 -28.34 -4.33 -9.99
CA VAL A 71 -28.27 -5.55 -10.80
C VAL A 71 -26.82 -5.95 -11.10
N SER A 72 -25.92 -4.97 -11.26
CA SER A 72 -24.50 -5.27 -11.51
C SER A 72 -23.59 -4.12 -11.15
N ALA A 73 -22.37 -4.45 -10.77
CA ALA A 73 -21.26 -3.51 -10.62
C ALA A 73 -20.10 -3.92 -11.52
N MET A 74 -19.36 -2.95 -12.04
CA MET A 74 -18.26 -3.16 -12.96
C MET A 74 -17.14 -2.15 -12.71
N VAL A 75 -15.89 -2.58 -12.90
CA VAL A 75 -14.72 -1.70 -12.93
C VAL A 75 -13.96 -1.93 -14.22
N GLU A 76 -13.69 -0.85 -14.95
CA GLU A 76 -12.81 -0.85 -16.10
C GLU A 76 -11.51 -0.13 -15.74
N ALA A 77 -10.38 -0.84 -15.79
CA ALA A 77 -9.05 -0.26 -15.62
C ALA A 77 -8.47 0.18 -16.97
N SER A 78 -7.60 1.19 -16.99
CA SER A 78 -6.90 1.60 -18.23
C SER A 78 -5.81 0.62 -18.67
N ILE A 79 -5.32 -0.20 -17.75
CA ILE A 79 -4.38 -1.30 -17.99
C ILE A 79 -4.99 -2.55 -17.36
N SER A 80 -4.92 -3.70 -18.03
CA SER A 80 -5.51 -4.93 -17.50
C SER A 80 -4.77 -5.37 -16.24
N GLY A 81 -5.49 -5.65 -15.15
CA GLY A 81 -4.87 -6.12 -13.91
C GLY A 81 -4.25 -7.51 -14.06
N ALA A 82 -3.31 -7.83 -13.17
CA ALA A 82 -2.73 -9.17 -13.11
C ALA A 82 -3.73 -10.21 -12.58
N THR A 83 -3.38 -11.50 -12.69
CA THR A 83 -4.09 -12.59 -12.03
C THR A 83 -4.26 -12.28 -10.55
N GLY A 84 -5.48 -12.44 -10.03
CA GLY A 84 -5.84 -12.02 -8.69
C GLY A 84 -6.70 -10.76 -8.65
N THR A 85 -6.79 -9.99 -9.74
CA THR A 85 -7.69 -8.82 -9.82
C THR A 85 -9.16 -9.24 -9.75
N PHE A 86 -9.91 -8.70 -8.79
CA PHE A 86 -11.32 -9.05 -8.57
C PHE A 86 -12.12 -7.92 -7.92
N LEU A 87 -13.44 -7.99 -8.07
CA LEU A 87 -14.41 -7.17 -7.35
C LEU A 87 -15.16 -8.09 -6.39
N GLU A 88 -15.17 -7.72 -5.11
CA GLU A 88 -15.84 -8.52 -4.09
C GLU A 88 -17.32 -8.73 -4.42
N HIS A 89 -17.79 -9.95 -4.19
CA HIS A 89 -19.19 -10.35 -4.31
C HIS A 89 -19.95 -10.22 -2.97
N ARG A 90 -19.30 -9.59 -1.99
CA ARG A 90 -19.86 -9.21 -0.70
C ARG A 90 -19.98 -7.69 -0.63
N SER A 91 -21.16 -7.20 -0.23
CA SER A 91 -21.33 -5.82 0.22
C SER A 91 -20.88 -5.70 1.67
N PHE A 92 -20.04 -4.71 1.97
CA PHE A 92 -19.59 -4.43 3.33
C PHE A 92 -20.44 -3.31 3.94
N HIS A 93 -21.23 -3.69 4.94
CA HIS A 93 -21.97 -2.75 5.79
C HIS A 93 -21.14 -2.43 7.04
N THR A 94 -21.52 -1.39 7.76
CA THR A 94 -20.88 -1.02 9.02
C THR A 94 -21.86 -1.23 10.17
N ASP A 95 -21.47 -2.00 11.18
CA ASP A 95 -22.27 -2.18 12.38
C ASP A 95 -22.17 -0.98 13.34
N ASN A 96 -22.92 -1.01 14.45
CA ASN A 96 -22.91 0.07 15.45
C ASN A 96 -21.54 0.28 16.11
N GLY A 97 -20.63 -0.69 16.02
CA GLY A 97 -19.27 -0.61 16.54
C GLY A 97 -18.25 -0.08 15.53
N GLY A 98 -18.67 0.18 14.29
CA GLY A 98 -17.76 0.58 13.21
C GLY A 98 -17.08 -0.59 12.50
N ASN A 99 -17.48 -1.83 12.77
CA ASN A 99 -16.88 -3.01 12.13
C ASN A 99 -17.55 -3.32 10.79
N ASP A 100 -16.75 -3.87 9.88
CA ASP A 100 -17.24 -4.34 8.59
C ASP A 100 -18.05 -5.64 8.72
N VAL A 101 -19.26 -5.66 8.15
CA VAL A 101 -20.13 -6.83 8.03
C VAL A 101 -20.32 -7.16 6.55
N GLY A 102 -19.64 -8.18 6.07
CA GLY A 102 -19.74 -8.65 4.69
C GLY A 102 -20.98 -9.51 4.46
N VAL A 103 -21.84 -9.10 3.51
CA VAL A 103 -23.05 -9.81 3.09
C VAL A 103 -22.90 -10.19 1.62
N VAL A 104 -23.04 -11.49 1.31
CA VAL A 104 -22.96 -11.99 -0.08
C VAL A 104 -24.12 -11.43 -0.91
N ILE A 105 -23.83 -10.83 -2.05
CA ILE A 105 -24.81 -10.21 -2.96
C ILE A 105 -24.91 -10.91 -4.33
N GLY A 106 -24.03 -11.87 -4.61
CA GLY A 106 -23.92 -12.51 -5.91
C GLY A 106 -22.82 -13.55 -5.96
N GLU A 107 -22.54 -14.07 -7.15
CA GLU A 107 -21.40 -14.94 -7.43
C GLU A 107 -20.10 -14.12 -7.53
N PRO A 108 -18.92 -14.76 -7.36
CA PRO A 108 -17.62 -14.12 -7.56
C PRO A 108 -17.50 -13.38 -8.89
N SER A 109 -16.75 -12.27 -8.91
CA SER A 109 -16.58 -11.47 -10.11
C SER A 109 -15.93 -12.23 -11.26
N ILE A 110 -16.31 -11.89 -12.48
CA ILE A 110 -15.60 -12.31 -13.69
C ILE A 110 -14.72 -11.16 -14.15
N THR A 111 -13.42 -11.43 -14.28
CA THR A 111 -12.43 -10.50 -14.85
C THR A 111 -12.07 -10.94 -16.26
N ALA A 112 -12.36 -10.09 -17.25
CA ALA A 112 -12.01 -10.30 -18.64
C ALA A 112 -11.22 -9.09 -19.15
N LYS A 113 -9.92 -9.29 -19.36
CA LYS A 113 -8.96 -8.22 -19.69
C LYS A 113 -8.99 -7.11 -18.63
N ASN A 114 -9.39 -5.91 -19.02
CA ASN A 114 -9.41 -4.72 -18.17
C ASN A 114 -10.76 -4.50 -17.48
N ILE A 115 -11.75 -5.36 -17.70
CA ILE A 115 -13.09 -5.25 -17.12
C ILE A 115 -13.31 -6.33 -16.07
N THR A 116 -13.66 -5.92 -14.87
CA THR A 116 -14.07 -6.80 -13.76
C THR A 116 -15.53 -6.55 -13.43
N LYS A 117 -16.35 -7.60 -13.37
CA LYS A 117 -17.82 -7.46 -13.21
C LYS A 117 -18.40 -8.44 -12.18
N VAL A 118 -19.32 -7.95 -11.36
CA VAL A 118 -20.18 -8.74 -10.47
C VAL A 118 -21.64 -8.58 -10.91
N ILE A 119 -22.38 -9.69 -10.93
CA ILE A 119 -23.84 -9.70 -11.11
C ILE A 119 -24.48 -9.98 -9.76
N PHE A 120 -25.47 -9.18 -9.39
CA PHE A 120 -26.20 -9.32 -8.14
C PHE A 120 -27.27 -10.39 -8.31
N SER A 121 -27.32 -11.35 -7.38
CA SER A 121 -28.38 -12.36 -7.28
C SER A 121 -29.27 -12.14 -6.05
N VAL A 122 -28.95 -11.13 -5.23
CA VAL A 122 -29.72 -10.70 -4.06
C VAL A 122 -30.18 -9.27 -4.29
N ASP A 123 -31.49 -9.05 -4.15
CA ASP A 123 -32.07 -7.72 -4.26
C ASP A 123 -31.57 -6.82 -3.12
N THR A 124 -30.88 -5.74 -3.49
CA THR A 124 -30.49 -4.68 -2.56
C THR A 124 -30.56 -3.32 -3.25
N CYS A 125 -30.95 -2.30 -2.49
CA CYS A 125 -30.97 -0.91 -2.95
C CYS A 125 -29.69 -0.14 -2.61
N ALA A 126 -28.78 -0.71 -1.80
CA ALA A 126 -27.50 -0.11 -1.47
C ALA A 126 -26.42 -1.18 -1.24
N ALA A 127 -25.22 -0.94 -1.74
CA ALA A 127 -24.08 -1.84 -1.56
C ALA A 127 -22.74 -1.08 -1.61
N THR A 128 -21.75 -1.59 -0.87
CA THR A 128 -20.36 -1.14 -0.97
C THR A 128 -19.47 -2.35 -1.24
N LEU A 129 -18.96 -2.45 -2.46
CA LEU A 129 -18.07 -3.55 -2.86
C LEU A 129 -16.61 -3.09 -2.78
N ARG A 130 -15.71 -4.04 -2.50
CA ARG A 130 -14.26 -3.79 -2.53
C ARG A 130 -13.67 -4.30 -3.83
N TYR A 131 -12.95 -3.43 -4.53
CA TYR A 131 -12.21 -3.80 -5.73
C TYR A 131 -10.73 -3.89 -5.41
N TYR A 132 -10.11 -5.01 -5.78
CA TYR A 132 -8.68 -5.26 -5.63
C TYR A 132 -8.06 -5.35 -7.02
N TYR A 133 -7.28 -4.33 -7.39
CA TYR A 133 -6.51 -4.32 -8.63
C TYR A 133 -5.08 -4.77 -8.36
N THR A 134 -4.73 -5.98 -8.76
CA THR A 134 -3.36 -6.48 -8.65
C THR A 134 -2.52 -5.85 -9.75
N ILE A 135 -1.53 -5.05 -9.37
CA ILE A 135 -0.75 -4.23 -10.30
C ILE A 135 0.12 -5.14 -11.19
N PRO A 136 -0.07 -5.12 -12.52
CA PRO A 136 0.70 -5.92 -13.46
C PRO A 136 2.06 -5.28 -13.78
N GLU A 137 3.00 -6.09 -14.26
CA GLU A 137 4.31 -5.62 -14.74
C GLU A 137 4.18 -4.56 -15.85
N GLU A 138 3.21 -4.71 -16.75
CA GLU A 138 2.96 -3.73 -17.83
C GLU A 138 2.67 -2.32 -17.30
N ALA A 139 2.16 -2.18 -16.08
CA ALA A 139 1.83 -0.90 -15.49
C ALA A 139 3.03 -0.19 -14.84
N ARG A 140 4.19 -0.85 -14.68
CA ARG A 140 5.38 -0.27 -14.03
C ARG A 140 5.76 1.08 -14.63
N GLY A 141 5.94 2.09 -13.76
CA GLY A 141 6.31 3.44 -14.17
C GLY A 141 5.27 4.19 -15.01
N LYS A 142 4.05 3.65 -15.16
CA LYS A 142 2.93 4.29 -15.87
C LYS A 142 1.88 4.77 -14.86
N SER A 143 0.84 5.41 -15.38
CA SER A 143 -0.36 5.73 -14.61
C SER A 143 -1.52 4.81 -14.97
N VAL A 144 -2.35 4.47 -13.98
CA VAL A 144 -3.58 3.69 -14.18
C VAL A 144 -4.78 4.51 -13.74
N THR A 145 -5.85 4.50 -14.54
CA THR A 145 -7.16 5.05 -14.19
C THR A 145 -8.19 3.93 -14.08
N PHE A 146 -9.27 4.20 -13.34
CA PHE A 146 -10.35 3.25 -13.11
C PHE A 146 -11.71 3.92 -13.33
N THR A 147 -12.59 3.27 -14.07
CA THR A 147 -13.99 3.68 -14.22
C THR A 147 -14.88 2.66 -13.54
N PHE A 148 -15.45 3.04 -12.41
CA PHE A 148 -16.46 2.25 -11.70
C PHE A 148 -17.82 2.53 -12.31
N SER A 149 -18.67 1.53 -12.43
CA SER A 149 -20.03 1.68 -12.96
C SER A 149 -21.01 0.71 -12.33
N SER A 150 -22.27 1.13 -12.24
CA SER A 150 -23.36 0.32 -11.71
C SER A 150 -24.60 0.41 -12.60
N THR A 151 -25.44 -0.61 -12.56
CA THR A 151 -26.72 -0.67 -13.27
C THR A 151 -27.81 -1.15 -12.32
N ALA A 152 -28.93 -0.45 -12.31
CA ALA A 152 -30.12 -0.82 -11.54
C ALA A 152 -31.18 -1.53 -12.39
N SER A 153 -32.15 -2.17 -11.74
CA SER A 153 -33.28 -2.83 -12.40
C SER A 153 -34.23 -1.85 -13.09
N THR A 154 -34.15 -0.55 -12.76
CA THR A 154 -34.83 0.53 -13.49
C THR A 154 -34.22 0.82 -14.86
N GLY A 155 -33.05 0.25 -15.18
CA GLY A 155 -32.26 0.54 -16.37
C GLY A 155 -31.31 1.73 -16.22
N GLU A 156 -31.36 2.44 -15.08
CA GLU A 156 -30.41 3.52 -14.76
C GLU A 156 -28.98 2.99 -14.69
N ARG A 157 -28.03 3.82 -15.15
CA ARG A 157 -26.59 3.56 -15.12
C ARG A 157 -25.86 4.76 -14.58
N VAL A 158 -24.87 4.51 -13.75
CA VAL A 158 -23.98 5.53 -13.19
C VAL A 158 -22.53 5.12 -13.36
N SER A 159 -21.64 6.11 -13.37
CA SER A 159 -20.19 5.90 -13.51
C SER A 159 -19.41 6.86 -12.63
N TYR A 160 -18.30 6.41 -12.06
CA TYR A 160 -17.39 7.22 -11.24
C TYR A 160 -15.94 6.94 -11.65
N GLN A 161 -15.18 7.99 -11.94
CA GLN A 161 -13.78 7.87 -12.38
C GLN A 161 -12.82 8.10 -11.22
N MET A 162 -11.78 7.29 -11.15
CA MET A 162 -10.72 7.36 -10.14
C MET A 162 -9.34 7.36 -10.80
N GLY A 163 -8.41 8.12 -10.20
CA GLY A 163 -7.06 8.30 -10.70
C GLY A 163 -6.91 9.53 -11.62
N PRO A 164 -5.80 9.64 -12.36
CA PRO A 164 -4.74 8.63 -12.51
C PRO A 164 -3.93 8.39 -11.23
N TYR A 165 -3.51 7.14 -11.01
CA TYR A 165 -2.57 6.76 -9.95
C TYR A 165 -1.24 6.33 -10.55
N GLN A 166 -0.14 6.90 -10.06
CA GLN A 166 1.20 6.54 -10.50
C GLN A 166 1.60 5.18 -9.95
N ILE A 167 2.15 4.33 -10.82
CA ILE A 167 2.74 3.05 -10.45
C ILE A 167 4.25 3.25 -10.33
N ALA A 168 4.79 2.85 -9.19
CA ALA A 168 6.20 2.95 -8.87
C ALA A 168 7.04 2.11 -9.84
N LYS A 169 8.28 2.51 -10.06
CA LYS A 169 9.26 1.72 -10.82
C LYS A 169 9.93 0.65 -9.96
N MET A 170 9.93 0.82 -8.65
CA MET A 170 10.58 -0.13 -7.74
C MET A 170 9.94 -1.53 -7.77
N ASP A 171 10.77 -2.52 -7.49
CA ASP A 171 10.39 -3.90 -7.21
C ASP A 171 10.29 -4.14 -5.70
N ILE A 172 9.57 -5.20 -5.33
CA ILE A 172 9.48 -5.68 -3.96
C ILE A 172 9.56 -7.21 -3.92
N GLU A 173 10.32 -7.74 -2.97
CA GLU A 173 10.33 -9.15 -2.61
C GLU A 173 10.36 -9.25 -1.08
N LYS A 174 9.64 -10.22 -0.52
CA LYS A 174 9.45 -10.33 0.94
C LYS A 174 9.89 -11.68 1.44
N ASP A 175 10.22 -11.72 2.73
CA ASP A 175 10.45 -12.96 3.47
C ASP A 175 11.56 -13.86 2.86
N ILE A 176 12.61 -13.23 2.33
CA ILE A 176 13.82 -13.91 1.83
C ILE A 176 14.61 -14.38 3.05
N VAL A 177 14.93 -15.68 3.11
CA VAL A 177 15.73 -16.26 4.18
C VAL A 177 17.18 -16.43 3.73
N VAL A 178 18.12 -15.78 4.42
CA VAL A 178 19.56 -16.03 4.30
C VAL A 178 20.04 -16.93 5.43
N SER A 179 20.99 -17.81 5.14
CA SER A 179 21.56 -18.79 6.09
C SER A 179 23.08 -18.84 5.98
N ASN A 180 23.78 -19.09 7.09
CA ASN A 180 25.23 -18.87 7.15
C ASN A 180 26.01 -19.80 6.22
N ASP A 181 25.61 -21.06 6.09
CA ASP A 181 26.39 -22.10 5.41
C ASP A 181 25.67 -22.75 4.21
N ASP A 182 24.51 -22.22 3.82
CA ASP A 182 23.74 -22.69 2.66
C ASP A 182 23.47 -21.49 1.72
N LYS A 183 22.35 -20.81 1.89
CA LYS A 183 21.94 -19.67 1.05
C LYS A 183 22.45 -18.35 1.59
N CYS A 184 23.72 -18.06 1.32
CA CYS A 184 24.39 -16.86 1.83
C CYS A 184 24.79 -15.83 0.77
N PHE A 185 24.69 -16.13 -0.52
CA PHE A 185 25.06 -15.20 -1.59
C PHE A 185 23.81 -14.51 -2.15
N PHE A 186 23.72 -13.19 -2.03
CA PHE A 186 22.53 -12.44 -2.41
C PHE A 186 22.81 -11.57 -3.64
N SER A 187 22.00 -11.75 -4.69
CA SER A 187 21.94 -10.85 -5.84
C SER A 187 20.80 -9.85 -5.70
N ILE A 188 21.13 -8.56 -5.80
CA ILE A 188 20.14 -7.48 -5.88
C ILE A 188 19.45 -7.49 -7.25
N ALA A 189 20.18 -7.80 -8.32
CA ALA A 189 19.65 -7.87 -9.67
C ALA A 189 18.57 -8.97 -9.84
N ASP A 190 18.68 -10.07 -9.11
CA ASP A 190 17.68 -11.14 -9.15
C ASP A 190 16.72 -11.09 -7.95
N MET A 191 17.01 -10.25 -6.94
CA MET A 191 16.36 -10.24 -5.62
C MET A 191 16.28 -11.64 -4.98
N LYS A 192 17.34 -12.43 -5.13
CA LYS A 192 17.39 -13.84 -4.73
C LYS A 192 18.70 -14.23 -4.09
N VAL A 193 18.59 -15.20 -3.17
CA VAL A 193 19.71 -15.82 -2.47
C VAL A 193 20.07 -17.14 -3.11
N TYR A 194 21.37 -17.43 -3.11
CA TYR A 194 21.98 -18.56 -3.78
C TYR A 194 22.93 -19.27 -2.82
N ASP A 195 23.11 -20.57 -3.04
CA ASP A 195 24.24 -21.30 -2.49
C ASP A 195 25.55 -20.96 -3.24
N GLU A 196 26.68 -21.50 -2.79
CA GLU A 196 27.98 -21.23 -3.42
C GLU A 196 28.06 -21.71 -4.88
N ALA A 197 27.49 -22.89 -5.19
CA ALA A 197 27.57 -23.48 -6.52
C ALA A 197 26.72 -22.70 -7.54
N GLU A 198 25.57 -22.20 -7.11
CA GLU A 198 24.71 -21.31 -7.88
C GLU A 198 25.33 -19.92 -8.03
N ALA A 199 25.95 -19.40 -6.97
CA ALA A 199 26.62 -18.10 -6.98
C ALA A 199 27.81 -18.06 -7.94
N LEU A 200 28.60 -19.14 -8.03
CA LEU A 200 29.71 -19.26 -8.97
C LEU A 200 29.26 -19.16 -10.45
N GLN A 201 28.05 -19.58 -10.76
CA GLN A 201 27.47 -19.47 -12.11
C GLN A 201 26.97 -18.05 -12.43
N ARG A 202 26.94 -17.16 -11.43
CA ARG A 202 26.37 -15.81 -11.47
C ARG A 202 27.29 -14.81 -10.76
N ALA A 203 28.60 -15.03 -10.85
CA ALA A 203 29.56 -14.37 -9.98
C ALA A 203 29.53 -12.83 -10.09
N ASP A 204 29.20 -12.33 -11.28
CA ASP A 204 29.01 -10.90 -11.61
C ASP A 204 27.76 -10.27 -10.99
N LYS A 205 26.79 -11.09 -10.54
CA LYS A 205 25.51 -10.64 -9.98
C LYS A 205 25.45 -10.67 -8.46
N ILE A 206 26.45 -11.24 -7.79
CA ILE A 206 26.42 -11.39 -6.34
C ILE A 206 26.90 -10.11 -5.70
N ASP A 207 26.01 -9.45 -4.97
CA ASP A 207 26.25 -8.12 -4.42
C ASP A 207 26.54 -8.17 -2.92
N LEU A 208 25.97 -9.14 -2.21
CA LEU A 208 26.16 -9.32 -0.77
C LEU A 208 26.45 -10.78 -0.43
N VAL A 209 27.18 -10.96 0.66
CA VAL A 209 27.38 -12.22 1.37
C VAL A 209 26.82 -12.05 2.78
N TYR A 210 25.89 -12.92 3.14
CA TYR A 210 25.42 -13.05 4.51
C TYR A 210 26.36 -13.92 5.32
N LEU A 211 26.60 -13.56 6.58
CA LEU A 211 27.29 -14.41 7.53
C LEU A 211 26.86 -14.12 8.96
N TYR A 212 26.98 -15.13 9.81
CA TYR A 212 26.79 -15.02 11.25
C TYR A 212 28.08 -15.40 11.98
N ARG A 213 28.55 -14.57 12.92
CA ARG A 213 29.67 -14.92 13.80
C ARG A 213 29.41 -14.48 15.23
N ALA A 214 29.41 -15.44 16.14
CA ALA A 214 29.44 -15.20 17.58
C ALA A 214 30.89 -15.04 18.05
N VAL A 215 31.40 -13.81 18.06
CA VAL A 215 32.78 -13.51 18.47
C VAL A 215 32.80 -13.04 19.93
N PRO A 216 33.49 -13.73 20.85
CA PRO A 216 33.55 -13.33 22.25
C PRO A 216 34.05 -11.89 22.42
N GLY A 217 33.26 -11.05 23.09
CA GLY A 217 33.60 -9.65 23.38
C GLY A 217 33.45 -8.69 22.20
N ILE A 218 32.96 -9.13 21.04
CA ILE A 218 32.75 -8.31 19.85
C ILE A 218 31.32 -8.49 19.34
N ALA A 219 30.59 -7.37 19.18
CA ALA A 219 29.26 -7.39 18.56
C ALA A 219 29.41 -7.48 17.03
N PHE A 220 29.61 -8.69 16.51
CA PHE A 220 29.61 -8.98 15.08
C PHE A 220 28.26 -9.56 14.62
N ASN A 221 27.84 -10.68 15.21
CA ASN A 221 26.53 -11.32 14.99
C ASN A 221 26.16 -11.47 13.50
N HIS A 222 24.95 -11.09 13.10
CA HIS A 222 24.49 -11.14 11.71
C HIS A 222 25.07 -9.98 10.91
N ALA A 223 25.57 -10.30 9.72
CA ALA A 223 26.17 -9.33 8.83
C ALA A 223 25.74 -9.53 7.37
N LEU A 224 25.62 -8.42 6.65
CA LEU A 224 25.58 -8.36 5.20
C LEU A 224 26.82 -7.60 4.76
N VAL A 225 27.70 -8.24 4.01
CA VAL A 225 28.96 -7.66 3.55
C VAL A 225 29.07 -7.80 2.05
N SER A 226 29.79 -6.90 1.41
CA SER A 226 30.13 -7.07 0.01
C SER A 226 31.13 -8.22 -0.19
N PRO A 227 31.14 -8.90 -1.34
CA PRO A 227 32.17 -9.90 -1.64
C PRO A 227 33.61 -9.40 -1.52
N ASP A 228 33.90 -8.20 -2.03
CA ASP A 228 35.22 -7.55 -1.97
C ASP A 228 35.47 -6.76 -0.66
N VAL A 229 34.80 -7.15 0.43
CA VAL A 229 35.04 -6.54 1.74
C VAL A 229 36.43 -6.89 2.28
N ASP A 230 37.02 -6.01 3.10
CA ASP A 230 38.23 -6.34 3.88
C ASP A 230 38.03 -7.67 4.62
N ALA A 231 38.99 -8.59 4.48
CA ALA A 231 38.93 -9.96 4.98
C ALA A 231 38.60 -10.06 6.48
N LYS A 232 38.90 -9.02 7.27
CA LYS A 232 38.49 -8.98 8.68
C LYS A 232 36.98 -9.00 8.86
N PHE A 233 36.19 -8.54 7.90
CA PHE A 233 34.72 -8.58 7.96
C PHE A 233 34.14 -9.87 7.38
N LEU A 234 34.92 -10.67 6.65
CA LEU A 234 34.53 -12.03 6.28
C LEU A 234 34.66 -13.02 7.44
N GLN A 235 35.47 -12.68 8.46
CA GLN A 235 35.63 -13.50 9.67
C GLN A 235 35.87 -15.00 9.35
N GLY A 236 36.80 -15.24 8.42
CA GLY A 236 37.19 -16.58 7.97
C GLY A 236 36.22 -17.26 6.98
N LYS A 237 35.15 -16.59 6.56
CA LYS A 237 34.28 -17.08 5.48
C LYS A 237 35.04 -17.07 4.15
N ASN A 238 35.02 -18.21 3.46
CA ASN A 238 35.59 -18.32 2.12
C ASN A 238 34.57 -17.76 1.11
N VAL A 239 34.99 -16.76 0.35
CA VAL A 239 34.25 -16.24 -0.80
C VAL A 239 35.10 -16.51 -2.04
N PRO A 240 34.60 -17.20 -3.07
CA PRO A 240 35.34 -17.43 -4.29
C PRO A 240 35.84 -16.12 -4.92
N SER A 241 37.09 -16.07 -5.37
CA SER A 241 37.72 -14.84 -5.87
C SER A 241 37.07 -14.25 -7.12
N SER A 242 36.27 -15.04 -7.85
CA SER A 242 35.47 -14.57 -8.98
C SER A 242 34.25 -13.76 -8.55
N ILE A 243 33.81 -13.89 -7.30
CA ILE A 243 32.70 -13.13 -6.71
C ILE A 243 33.34 -11.96 -5.95
N ASN A 244 33.41 -10.79 -6.61
CA ASN A 244 34.25 -9.67 -6.17
C ASN A 244 33.58 -8.31 -6.36
N ASN A 245 32.25 -8.24 -6.40
CA ASN A 245 31.55 -6.97 -6.40
C ASN A 245 31.88 -6.20 -5.10
N SER A 246 32.07 -4.89 -5.23
CA SER A 246 32.29 -3.95 -4.13
C SER A 246 31.08 -3.02 -4.01
N THR A 247 30.01 -3.57 -3.45
CA THR A 247 28.70 -2.97 -3.23
C THR A 247 28.76 -2.00 -2.05
N LEU A 248 28.17 -0.81 -2.21
CA LEU A 248 28.03 0.16 -1.12
C LEU A 248 26.86 -0.21 -0.22
N ILE A 249 27.06 -0.11 1.10
CA ILE A 249 26.16 -0.62 2.14
C ILE A 249 26.08 0.42 3.27
N GLN A 250 24.91 1.04 3.44
CA GLN A 250 24.65 1.97 4.54
C GLN A 250 23.58 1.40 5.49
N ARG A 251 24.02 1.01 6.68
CA ARG A 251 23.14 0.54 7.75
C ARG A 251 22.30 1.69 8.30
N THR A 252 21.02 1.42 8.55
CA THR A 252 20.07 2.32 9.21
C THR A 252 19.31 1.56 10.31
N PHE A 253 18.66 2.30 11.20
CA PHE A 253 17.82 1.76 12.27
C PHE A 253 16.53 2.57 12.37
N GLY A 254 15.40 1.91 12.57
CA GLY A 254 14.09 2.55 12.76
C GLY A 254 13.39 3.01 11.47
N LEU A 255 13.91 2.68 10.29
CA LEU A 255 13.23 2.91 9.01
C LEU A 255 12.30 1.72 8.70
N GLN A 256 11.16 1.63 9.38
CA GLN A 256 10.26 0.47 9.27
C GLN A 256 9.26 0.64 8.12
N ASP A 257 9.71 0.44 6.88
CA ASP A 257 8.83 0.49 5.70
C ASP A 257 7.63 -0.45 5.86
N GLN A 258 6.40 0.07 5.71
CA GLN A 258 5.18 -0.68 5.99
C GLN A 258 4.98 -1.89 5.07
N HIS A 259 5.39 -1.80 3.80
CA HIS A 259 5.26 -2.93 2.87
C HIS A 259 6.21 -4.07 3.25
N LEU A 260 7.43 -3.73 3.68
CA LEU A 260 8.47 -4.70 4.02
C LEU A 260 8.33 -5.25 5.45
N ALA A 261 8.06 -4.37 6.42
CA ALA A 261 7.98 -4.70 7.84
C ALA A 261 6.63 -5.29 8.23
N ARG A 262 5.54 -4.86 7.58
CA ARG A 262 4.14 -5.17 7.97
C ARG A 262 3.82 -4.78 9.42
N LEU A 263 4.48 -3.74 9.92
CA LEU A 263 4.20 -3.13 11.21
C LEU A 263 3.20 -1.98 11.06
N GLN A 264 2.69 -1.46 12.16
CA GLN A 264 1.69 -0.39 12.21
C GLN A 264 2.18 0.98 11.74
N PHE A 265 3.46 1.14 11.41
CA PHE A 265 4.04 2.42 11.05
C PHE A 265 3.76 2.75 9.58
N GLY A 266 3.19 3.92 9.32
CA GLY A 266 2.88 4.43 7.98
C GLY A 266 4.09 5.02 7.23
N ILE A 267 5.25 4.38 7.34
CA ILE A 267 6.49 4.79 6.68
C ILE A 267 6.61 4.03 5.36
N TYR A 268 6.93 4.71 4.27
CA TYR A 268 7.11 4.06 2.97
C TYR A 268 8.35 4.61 2.29
N VAL A 269 9.23 3.71 1.88
CA VAL A 269 10.29 3.98 0.91
C VAL A 269 9.68 4.01 -0.47
N ASP A 270 9.93 5.08 -1.22
CA ASP A 270 9.45 5.26 -2.59
C ASP A 270 10.58 5.51 -3.61
N ASP A 271 10.18 5.71 -4.88
CA ASP A 271 11.10 5.95 -5.99
C ASP A 271 11.99 7.19 -5.75
N LEU A 272 11.47 8.24 -5.11
CA LEU A 272 12.20 9.48 -4.88
C LEU A 272 13.28 9.29 -3.80
N ASP A 273 12.99 8.51 -2.76
CA ASP A 273 13.97 8.14 -1.74
C ASP A 273 15.19 7.47 -2.38
N PHE A 274 14.95 6.52 -3.30
CA PHE A 274 16.02 5.88 -4.06
C PHE A 274 16.80 6.86 -4.93
N GLN A 275 16.12 7.78 -5.62
CA GLN A 275 16.77 8.76 -6.50
C GLN A 275 17.62 9.78 -5.73
N THR A 276 17.19 10.17 -4.54
CA THR A 276 17.80 11.26 -3.76
C THR A 276 18.76 10.78 -2.67
N LEU A 277 18.81 9.47 -2.40
CA LEU A 277 19.75 8.88 -1.45
C LEU A 277 21.20 9.27 -1.77
N ASN A 278 21.90 9.80 -0.77
CA ASN A 278 23.35 9.94 -0.81
C ASN A 278 23.99 8.77 -0.07
N ILE A 279 24.66 7.89 -0.81
CA ILE A 279 25.34 6.69 -0.30
C ILE A 279 26.82 6.64 -0.69
N SER A 280 27.38 7.74 -1.24
CA SER A 280 28.74 7.75 -1.82
C SER A 280 29.84 7.36 -0.84
N ASP A 281 29.65 7.69 0.44
CA ASP A 281 30.63 7.50 1.50
C ASP A 281 30.32 6.26 2.37
N ALA A 282 29.36 5.43 1.93
CA ALA A 282 28.96 4.25 2.67
C ALA A 282 30.09 3.20 2.67
N PRO A 283 30.26 2.44 3.76
CA PRO A 283 31.13 1.28 3.75
C PRO A 283 30.56 0.18 2.83
N ASN A 284 31.30 -0.90 2.65
CA ASN A 284 30.83 -2.09 1.93
C ASN A 284 30.48 -3.25 2.89
N TYR A 285 30.04 -2.92 4.11
CA TYR A 285 29.62 -3.88 5.12
C TYR A 285 28.59 -3.31 6.10
N ALA A 286 27.74 -4.18 6.63
CA ALA A 286 26.89 -3.93 7.78
C ALA A 286 26.96 -5.13 8.73
N ILE A 287 27.43 -4.90 9.96
CA ILE A 287 27.54 -5.91 11.03
C ILE A 287 26.55 -5.61 12.16
N ASP A 288 26.41 -6.55 13.09
CA ASP A 288 25.47 -6.50 14.22
C ASP A 288 24.05 -6.12 13.78
N LEU A 289 23.60 -6.71 12.67
CA LEU A 289 22.23 -6.58 12.21
C LEU A 289 21.30 -7.31 13.17
N ARG A 290 20.16 -6.67 13.44
CA ARG A 290 19.10 -7.18 14.31
C ARG A 290 17.75 -6.93 13.64
N ALA A 291 16.69 -7.55 14.14
CA ALA A 291 15.35 -7.21 13.72
C ALA A 291 15.14 -5.67 13.74
N GLU A 292 14.41 -5.18 12.74
CA GLU A 292 14.12 -3.76 12.50
C GLU A 292 15.29 -2.87 12.04
N TYR A 293 16.48 -3.45 11.85
CA TYR A 293 17.53 -2.76 11.11
C TYR A 293 17.19 -2.69 9.62
N GLY A 294 17.76 -1.70 8.96
CA GLY A 294 17.71 -1.57 7.52
C GLY A 294 19.10 -1.40 6.92
N VAL A 295 19.20 -1.67 5.63
CA VAL A 295 20.42 -1.52 4.87
C VAL A 295 20.08 -0.92 3.51
N TRP A 296 20.59 0.28 3.26
CA TRP A 296 20.63 0.86 1.92
C TRP A 296 21.80 0.29 1.14
N ILE A 297 21.58 0.02 -0.14
CA ILE A 297 22.52 -0.68 -1.00
C ILE A 297 22.61 0.05 -2.33
N GLN A 298 23.82 0.14 -2.89
CA GLN A 298 24.04 0.51 -4.29
C GLN A 298 25.01 -0.48 -4.93
N THR A 299 24.57 -1.10 -6.03
CA THR A 299 25.38 -2.09 -6.77
C THR A 299 26.59 -1.43 -7.41
N VAL A 300 27.67 -2.20 -7.61
CA VAL A 300 28.96 -1.68 -8.13
C VAL A 300 28.85 -1.06 -9.53
N ASP A 301 27.93 -1.57 -10.34
CA ASP A 301 27.61 -1.07 -11.68
C ASP A 301 26.70 0.17 -11.67
N ASN A 302 26.25 0.60 -10.48
CA ASN A 302 25.26 1.66 -10.25
C ASN A 302 23.91 1.41 -10.92
N LYS A 303 23.62 0.18 -11.34
CA LYS A 303 22.36 -0.16 -12.00
C LYS A 303 21.19 -0.18 -11.02
N TYR A 304 21.41 -0.63 -9.80
CA TYR A 304 20.36 -0.73 -8.80
C TYR A 304 20.73 -0.03 -7.49
N ARG A 305 19.72 0.59 -6.89
CA ARG A 305 19.68 0.83 -5.45
C ARG A 305 18.65 -0.08 -4.80
N ALA A 306 18.92 -0.48 -3.57
CA ALA A 306 17.98 -1.29 -2.81
C ALA A 306 17.92 -0.88 -1.34
N TYR A 307 16.76 -1.13 -0.75
CA TYR A 307 16.55 -1.05 0.68
C TYR A 307 16.15 -2.43 1.19
N VAL A 308 17.01 -3.00 2.02
CA VAL A 308 16.81 -4.29 2.68
C VAL A 308 16.40 -4.03 4.12
N TYR A 309 15.23 -4.54 4.50
CA TYR A 309 14.72 -4.52 5.86
C TYR A 309 14.96 -5.87 6.52
N VAL A 310 15.46 -5.87 7.76
CA VAL A 310 15.65 -7.09 8.56
C VAL A 310 14.37 -7.39 9.33
N ASN A 311 13.61 -8.37 8.85
CA ASN A 311 12.35 -8.79 9.48
C ASN A 311 12.59 -9.56 10.78
N ASP A 312 13.55 -10.48 10.78
CA ASP A 312 13.84 -11.35 11.92
C ASP A 312 15.27 -11.89 11.87
N VAL A 313 15.81 -12.26 13.03
CA VAL A 313 17.15 -12.86 13.19
C VAL A 313 17.10 -14.06 14.13
N ASN A 314 17.80 -15.14 13.77
CA ASN A 314 17.91 -16.33 14.59
C ASN A 314 19.38 -16.73 14.76
N ASN A 315 19.89 -16.54 15.97
CA ASN A 315 21.27 -16.90 16.32
C ASN A 315 21.50 -18.41 16.39
N GLY A 316 20.47 -19.21 16.72
CA GLY A 316 20.60 -20.66 16.89
C GLY A 316 20.68 -21.40 15.55
N ASP A 317 19.89 -20.95 14.59
CA ASP A 317 19.90 -21.48 13.22
C ASP A 317 20.83 -20.70 12.29
N GLU A 318 21.47 -19.64 12.81
CA GLU A 318 22.35 -18.74 12.07
C GLU A 318 21.70 -18.15 10.81
N THR A 319 20.41 -17.83 10.88
CA THR A 319 19.60 -17.31 9.77
C THR A 319 19.11 -15.89 10.01
N MET A 320 18.80 -15.18 8.93
CA MET A 320 18.14 -13.87 8.97
C MET A 320 17.05 -13.83 7.89
N THR A 321 15.87 -13.31 8.24
CA THR A 321 14.78 -13.08 7.29
C THR A 321 14.78 -11.62 6.90
N ILE A 322 14.79 -11.35 5.60
CA ILE A 322 14.84 -10.00 5.05
C ILE A 322 13.77 -9.78 3.98
N SER A 323 13.37 -8.53 3.81
CA SER A 323 12.51 -8.09 2.72
C SER A 323 13.18 -6.92 2.02
N ILE A 324 12.99 -6.80 0.71
CA ILE A 324 13.73 -5.86 -0.13
C ILE A 324 12.79 -5.04 -1.01
N LYS A 325 13.07 -3.74 -1.11
CA LYS A 325 12.67 -2.91 -2.26
C LYS A 325 13.89 -2.61 -3.10
N ARG A 326 13.74 -2.61 -4.42
CA ARG A 326 14.82 -2.29 -5.35
C ARG A 326 14.35 -1.31 -6.42
N TYR A 327 15.19 -0.35 -6.75
CA TYR A 327 14.96 0.62 -7.82
C TYR A 327 16.10 0.53 -8.85
N GLU A 328 15.73 0.42 -10.13
CA GLU A 328 16.67 0.53 -11.25
C GLU A 328 16.91 2.01 -11.56
N MET A 329 18.17 2.45 -11.49
CA MET A 329 18.59 3.85 -11.49
C MET A 329 18.37 4.59 -12.81
#